data_AF-A0AB74E3Z8-F1
#
_entry.id   AF-A0AB74E3Z8-F1
#
_cell.length_a   1.000
_cell.length_b   1.000
_cell.length_c   1.000
_cell.angle_alpha   90.00
_cell.angle_beta   90.00
_cell.angle_gamma   90.00
#
_symmetry.space_group_name_H-M   'P 1'
#
loop_
_entity.id
_entity.type
_entity.pdbx_description
1 polymer ?
#
loop_
_entity_poly.entity_id
_entity_poly.type
_entity_poly.pdbx_seq_one_letter_code
_entity_poly.pdbx_strand_id
1 'polypeptide(L)' 'MAKAPVRARKRVRKQVSDGVAHVHASFNNTIVTITDRQGNALGWATAGGSGFR' A
#
# COMPACT_ATOMS: atom_id res chain seq x y z
N MET A 1 -38.15 9.64 -14.59
CA MET A 1 -36.87 9.49 -15.31
C MET A 1 -35.89 8.77 -14.39
N ALA A 2 -35.55 7.50 -14.69
CA ALA A 2 -34.65 6.72 -13.84
C ALA A 2 -33.19 7.18 -14.03
N LYS A 3 -32.51 7.46 -12.92
CA LYS A 3 -31.11 7.92 -12.87
C LYS A 3 -30.18 6.78 -13.32
N ALA A 4 -29.47 6.98 -14.43
CA ALA A 4 -28.54 5.98 -14.96
C ALA A 4 -27.45 5.62 -13.92
N PRO A 5 -27.09 4.33 -13.76
CA PRO A 5 -26.08 3.92 -12.80
C PRO A 5 -24.71 4.43 -13.24
N VAL A 6 -24.03 5.16 -12.34
CA VAL A 6 -22.66 5.63 -12.56
C VAL A 6 -21.74 4.41 -12.63
N ARG A 7 -21.24 4.07 -13.82
CA ARG A 7 -20.21 3.03 -13.99
C ARG A 7 -18.96 3.47 -13.23
N ALA A 8 -18.66 2.78 -12.13
CA ALA A 8 -17.40 2.96 -11.42
C ALA A 8 -16.24 2.71 -12.39
N ARG A 9 -15.39 3.73 -12.60
CA ARG A 9 -14.19 3.59 -13.43
C ARG A 9 -13.34 2.45 -12.86
N LYS A 10 -13.03 1.47 -13.71
CA LYS A 10 -12.15 0.35 -13.37
C LYS A 10 -10.83 0.93 -12.86
N ARG A 11 -10.51 0.71 -11.58
CA ARG A 11 -9.21 1.09 -11.00
C ARG A 11 -8.13 0.43 -11.85
N VAL A 12 -7.36 1.24 -12.58
CA VAL A 12 -6.19 0.77 -13.31
C VAL A 12 -5.21 0.27 -12.26
N ARG A 13 -4.97 -1.05 -12.23
CA ARG A 13 -3.89 -1.62 -11.42
C ARG A 13 -2.58 -1.12 -12.02
N LYS A 14 -1.91 -0.16 -11.34
CA LYS A 14 -0.49 0.10 -11.59
C LYS A 14 0.27 -1.16 -11.19
N GLN A 15 0.73 -1.92 -12.18
CA GLN A 15 1.68 -2.99 -11.97
C GLN A 15 3.07 -2.36 -11.89
N VAL A 16 3.66 -2.41 -10.71
CA VAL A 16 5.04 -1.99 -10.49
C VAL A 16 5.87 -3.28 -10.45
N SER A 17 6.69 -3.50 -11.47
CA SER A 17 7.49 -4.71 -11.65
C SER A 17 8.66 -4.80 -10.67
N ASP A 18 9.24 -3.64 -10.34
CA ASP A 18 10.39 -3.49 -9.47
C ASP A 18 10.13 -2.42 -8.42
N GLY A 19 10.42 -2.73 -7.15
CA GLY A 19 10.24 -1.82 -6.02
C GLY A 19 11.36 -1.95 -5.00
N VAL A 20 11.29 -1.09 -3.98
CA VAL A 20 12.24 -1.09 -2.85
C VAL A 20 11.45 -1.35 -1.57
N ALA A 21 11.94 -2.31 -0.78
CA ALA A 21 11.39 -2.59 0.54
C ALA A 21 12.18 -1.81 1.60
N HIS A 22 11.53 -0.89 2.28
CA HIS A 22 12.07 -0.16 3.41
C HIS A 22 11.61 -0.83 4.70
N VAL A 23 12.57 -1.32 5.49
CA VAL A 23 12.30 -1.95 6.78
C VAL A 23 12.82 -1.04 7.88
N HIS A 24 11.91 -0.52 8.69
CA HIS A 24 12.23 0.24 9.88
C HIS A 24 11.92 -0.60 11.11
N ALA A 25 12.96 -1.21 11.68
CA ALA A 25 12.87 -1.99 12.90
C ALA A 25 13.40 -1.16 14.08
N SER A 26 12.51 -0.86 15.02
CA SER A 26 12.83 -0.28 16.32
C SER A 26 12.58 -1.32 17.41
N PHE A 27 12.99 -1.04 18.65
CA PHE A 27 12.79 -1.95 19.77
C PHE A 27 11.32 -2.31 20.04
N ASN A 28 10.38 -1.42 19.69
CA ASN A 28 8.97 -1.58 20.04
C ASN A 28 8.07 -1.85 18.84
N ASN A 29 8.59 -1.73 17.62
CA ASN A 29 7.79 -1.96 16.41
C ASN A 29 8.68 -2.19 15.18
N THR A 30 8.17 -3.01 14.26
CA THR A 30 8.71 -3.16 12.91
C THR A 30 7.70 -2.66 11.90
N ILE A 31 8.13 -1.73 11.05
CA ILE A 31 7.35 -1.13 9.98
C ILE A 31 8.00 -1.52 8.65
N VAL A 32 7.20 -2.08 7.74
CA VAL A 32 7.63 -2.43 6.40
C VAL A 32 6.85 -1.59 5.40
N THR A 33 7.56 -0.82 4.58
CA THR A 33 6.99 0.02 3.53
C THR A 33 7.54 -0.40 2.19
N ILE A 34 6.65 -0.73 1.26
CA ILE A 34 7.02 -1.05 -0.12
C ILE A 34 6.82 0.21 -0.97
N THR A 35 7.88 0.63 -1.65
CA THR A 35 7.86 1.78 -2.56
C THR A 35 8.23 1.37 -3.98
N ASP A 36 7.90 2.20 -4.96
CA ASP A 36 8.55 2.12 -6.26
C ASP A 36 9.99 2.67 -6.22
N ARG A 37 10.71 2.61 -7.34
CA ARG A 37 12.07 3.16 -7.47
C ARG A 37 12.13 4.69 -7.38
N GLN A 38 10.99 5.38 -7.49
CA GLN A 38 10.90 6.83 -7.34
C GLN A 38 10.58 7.25 -5.90
N GLY A 39 10.39 6.28 -4.99
CA GLY A 39 10.05 6.51 -3.60
C GLY A 39 8.55 6.67 -3.32
N ASN A 40 7.68 6.42 -4.29
CA ASN A 40 6.24 6.46 -4.06
C ASN A 40 5.80 5.22 -3.26
N ALA A 41 5.15 5.43 -2.12
CA ALA A 41 4.64 4.35 -1.29
C ALA A 41 3.48 3.62 -2.00
N LEU A 42 3.67 2.32 -2.22
CA LEU A 42 2.66 1.42 -2.77
C LEU A 42 1.78 0.85 -1.65
N GLY A 43 2.39 0.62 -0.48
CA GLY A 43 1.70 0.13 0.71
C GLY A 43 2.68 -0.04 1.87
N TRP A 44 2.13 -0.13 3.07
CA TRP A 44 2.89 -0.35 4.29
C TRP A 44 2.11 -1.23 5.25
N ALA A 45 2.83 -1.92 6.12
CA ALA A 45 2.29 -2.71 7.20
C ALA A 45 3.21 -2.59 8.42
N THR A 46 2.64 -2.81 9.60
CA THR A 46 3.39 -2.78 10.86
C THR A 46 3.07 -4.02 11.70
N ALA A 47 3.98 -4.39 12.60
CA ALA A 47 3.72 -5.47 13.55
C ALA A 47 2.46 -5.18 14.40
N GLY A 48 2.34 -3.94 14.89
CA GLY A 48 1.15 -3.46 15.61
C GLY A 48 -0.16 -3.56 14.81
N GLY A 49 -0.15 -3.11 13.55
CA GLY A 49 -1.32 -3.17 12.66
C GLY A 49 -1.71 -4.59 12.26
N SER A 50 -0.78 -5.54 12.37
CA SER A 50 -1.01 -6.97 12.12
C SER A 50 -1.51 -7.71 13.38
N GLY A 51 -1.72 -6.99 14.49
CA GLY A 51 -2.29 -7.53 15.72
C GLY A 51 -1.26 -8.01 16.75
N PHE A 52 0.05 -7.86 16.47
CA PHE A 52 1.10 -8.12 17.46
C PHE A 52 1.23 -6.91 18.39
N ARG A 53 1.03 -7.11 19.69
CA ARG A 53 1.03 -6.07 20.73
C ARG A 53 1.93 -6.48 21.87
#